data_AF-A0A1V4VA16-F1
#
_entry.id   AF-A0A1V4VA16-F1
#
_cell.length_a   1.000
_cell.length_b   1.000
_cell.length_c   1.000
_cell.angle_alpha   90.00
_cell.angle_beta   90.00
_cell.angle_gamma   90.00
#
_symmetry.space_group_name_H-M   'P 1'
#
loop_
_entity.id
_entity.type
_entity.pdbx_description
1 polymer ?
#
loop_
_entity_poly.entity_id
_entity_poly.type
_entity_poly.pdbx_seq_one_letter_code
_entity_poly.pdbx_strand_id
1 'polypeptide(L)' 'MSVKDEIHAQITGALKGANFPIRTPEELLAAMPAGAATKCKAGDLELTAGDASKVLQASDFPFRSAKEVADVIVERAGL' A
#
# COMPACT_ATOMS: atom_id res chain seq x y z
N MET A 1 -9.64 10.42 -14.41
CA MET A 1 -9.24 9.35 -13.48
C MET A 1 -8.02 9.86 -12.75
N SER A 2 -8.07 9.88 -11.41
CA SER A 2 -7.00 10.46 -10.61
C SER A 2 -5.86 9.45 -10.44
N VAL A 3 -4.63 9.94 -10.37
CA VAL A 3 -3.43 9.15 -10.01
C VAL A 3 -3.67 8.31 -8.75
N LYS A 4 -4.41 8.89 -7.78
CA LYS A 4 -4.89 8.23 -6.56
C LYS A 4 -5.69 6.96 -6.83
N ASP A 5 -6.69 6.99 -7.71
CA ASP A 5 -7.51 5.82 -8.05
C ASP A 5 -6.71 4.70 -8.73
N GLU A 6 -5.76 5.05 -9.61
CA GLU A 6 -4.90 4.06 -10.29
C GLU A 6 -3.94 3.37 -9.31
N ILE A 7 -3.27 4.13 -8.45
CA ILE A 7 -2.42 3.58 -7.39
C ILE A 7 -3.26 2.74 -6.44
N HIS A 8 -4.45 3.23 -6.08
CA HIS A 8 -5.37 2.52 -5.19
C HIS A 8 -5.80 1.17 -5.75
N ALA A 9 -6.17 1.12 -7.03
CA ALA A 9 -6.57 -0.10 -7.71
C ALA A 9 -5.40 -1.08 -7.86
N GLN A 10 -4.18 -0.60 -8.18
CA GLN A 10 -2.98 -1.44 -8.23
C GLN A 10 -2.61 -2.04 -6.87
N ILE A 11 -2.56 -1.22 -5.82
CA ILE A 11 -2.23 -1.68 -4.46
C ILE A 11 -3.31 -2.66 -3.97
N THR A 12 -4.59 -2.33 -4.14
CA THR A 12 -5.71 -3.20 -3.75
C THR A 12 -5.69 -4.52 -4.52
N GLY A 13 -5.31 -4.49 -5.80
CA GLY A 13 -5.12 -5.69 -6.62
C GLY A 13 -3.93 -6.54 -6.16
N ALA A 14 -2.80 -5.92 -5.84
CA ALA A 14 -1.60 -6.60 -5.38
C ALA A 14 -1.77 -7.22 -3.98
N LEU A 15 -2.49 -6.53 -3.09
CA LEU A 15 -2.81 -7.00 -1.73
C LEU A 15 -4.10 -7.83 -1.67
N LYS A 16 -4.77 -8.13 -2.79
CA LYS A 16 -6.02 -8.90 -2.79
C LYS A 16 -5.83 -10.34 -2.29
N GLY A 17 -4.60 -10.87 -2.40
CA GLY A 17 -4.20 -12.18 -1.87
C GLY A 17 -3.59 -12.12 -0.45
N ALA A 18 -3.59 -10.95 0.19
CA ALA A 18 -3.04 -10.76 1.52
C ALA A 18 -3.95 -11.34 2.60
N ASN A 19 -3.36 -11.88 3.67
CA ASN A 19 -4.10 -12.25 4.87
C ASN A 19 -4.39 -11.00 5.71
N PHE A 20 -5.60 -10.44 5.56
CA PHE A 20 -6.10 -9.41 6.45
C PHE A 20 -6.65 -10.01 7.75
N PRO A 21 -6.50 -9.33 8.91
CA PRO A 21 -5.90 -8.01 9.06
C PRO A 21 -4.38 -8.05 9.10
N ILE A 22 -3.73 -7.14 8.38
CA ILE A 22 -2.29 -6.94 8.46
C ILE A 22 -2.01 -6.23 9.79
N ARG A 23 -1.15 -6.79 10.62
CA ARG A 23 -0.79 -6.26 11.94
C ARG A 23 0.61 -5.66 11.98
N THR A 24 1.46 -5.99 11.03
CA THR A 24 2.83 -5.49 10.96
C THR A 24 3.23 -5.05 9.56
N PRO A 25 4.19 -4.12 9.45
CA PRO A 25 4.80 -3.76 8.15
C PRO A 25 5.41 -4.97 7.43
N GLU A 26 5.90 -5.96 8.19
CA GLU A 26 6.46 -7.19 7.66
C GLU A 26 5.39 -8.09 7.03
N GLU A 27 4.20 -8.21 7.65
CA GLU A 27 3.06 -8.90 7.05
C GLU A 27 2.58 -8.20 5.78
N LEU A 28 2.62 -6.85 5.76
CA LEU A 28 2.32 -6.08 4.55
C LEU A 28 3.30 -6.40 3.42
N LEU A 29 4.60 -6.46 3.75
CA LEU A 29 5.65 -6.83 2.81
C LEU A 29 5.46 -8.26 2.31
N ALA A 30 5.19 -9.20 3.20
CA ALA A 30 4.99 -10.61 2.85
C ALA A 30 3.74 -10.84 1.98
N ALA A 31 2.73 -9.99 2.15
CA ALA A 31 1.50 -10.03 1.39
C ALA A 31 1.65 -9.57 -0.07
N MET A 32 2.72 -8.85 -0.41
CA MET A 32 2.92 -8.33 -1.77
C MET A 32 3.85 -9.23 -2.59
N PRO A 33 3.55 -9.48 -3.87
CA PRO A 33 4.33 -10.39 -4.72
C PRO A 33 5.78 -9.95 -4.93
N ALA A 34 6.09 -8.66 -4.83
CA ALA A 34 7.46 -8.12 -4.86
C ALA A 34 7.90 -7.50 -3.52
N GLY A 35 7.14 -7.73 -2.45
CA GLY A 35 7.38 -7.14 -1.14
C GLY A 35 7.59 -5.63 -1.18
N ALA A 36 8.65 -5.15 -0.50
CA ALA A 36 9.02 -3.74 -0.44
C ALA A 36 9.32 -3.13 -1.82
N ALA A 37 9.68 -3.95 -2.79
CA ALA A 37 10.00 -3.52 -4.15
C ALA A 37 8.77 -3.40 -5.04
N THR A 38 7.56 -3.68 -4.54
CA THR A 38 6.34 -3.49 -5.33
C THR A 38 6.18 -2.00 -5.64
N LYS A 39 6.44 -1.63 -6.89
CA LYS A 39 6.28 -0.28 -7.41
C LYS A 39 4.88 -0.13 -7.96
N CYS A 40 4.13 0.80 -7.39
CA CYS A 40 2.88 1.27 -7.96
C CYS A 40 3.20 2.58 -8.68
N LYS A 41 2.98 2.59 -9.99
CA LYS A 41 3.18 3.76 -10.84
C LYS A 41 1.85 4.17 -11.41
N ALA A 42 1.51 5.44 -11.23
CA ALA A 42 0.38 6.07 -11.89
C ALA A 42 0.81 7.46 -12.39
N GLY A 43 0.71 7.68 -13.70
CA GLY A 43 1.25 8.87 -14.35
C GLY A 43 2.73 9.10 -14.01
N ASP A 44 3.02 10.29 -13.48
CA ASP A 44 4.36 10.73 -13.07
C ASP A 44 4.75 10.32 -11.65
N LEU A 45 3.85 9.67 -10.90
CA LEU A 45 4.07 9.34 -9.49
C LEU A 45 4.44 7.86 -9.34
N GLU A 46 5.62 7.62 -8.79
CA GLU A 46 6.14 6.29 -8.46
C GLU A 46 6.22 6.13 -6.96
N LEU A 47 5.45 5.18 -6.43
CA LEU A 47 5.43 4.88 -5.01
C LEU A 47 5.73 3.40 -4.80
N THR A 48 6.62 3.10 -3.87
CA THR A 48 6.94 1.70 -3.52
C THR A 48 6.17 1.27 -2.29
N ALA A 49 5.82 0.00 -2.23
CA ALA A 49 5.27 -0.65 -1.04
C ALA A 49 6.19 -0.50 0.19
N GLY A 50 7.50 -0.47 -0.01
CA GLY A 50 8.46 -0.20 1.06
C GLY A 50 8.41 1.25 1.55
N ASP A 51 8.20 2.22 0.67
CA ASP A 51 8.05 3.63 1.03
C ASP A 51 6.73 3.86 1.77
N ALA A 52 5.64 3.32 1.22
CA ALA A 52 4.35 3.15 1.87
C ALA A 52 4.46 2.57 3.29
N SER A 53 5.14 1.43 3.46
CA SER A 53 5.32 0.79 4.76
C SER A 53 6.14 1.63 5.75
N LYS A 54 6.96 2.56 5.26
CA LYS A 54 7.75 3.49 6.10
C LYS A 54 6.95 4.74 6.49
N VAL A 55 6.07 5.24 5.61
CA VAL A 55 5.16 6.34 5.97
C VAL A 55 4.05 5.86 6.90
N LEU A 56 3.65 4.58 6.81
CA LEU A 56 2.73 3.94 7.75
C LEU A 56 3.43 3.71 9.10
N GLN A 57 2.84 4.18 10.19
CA GLN A 57 3.37 3.92 11.52
C GLN A 57 2.87 2.58 12.05
N ALA A 58 3.68 1.88 12.85
CA ALA A 58 3.26 0.66 13.54
C ALA A 58 1.98 0.88 14.39
N SER A 59 1.72 2.11 14.83
CA SER A 59 0.51 2.51 15.55
C SER A 59 -0.76 2.58 14.69
N ASP A 60 -0.63 2.69 13.35
CA ASP A 60 -1.77 2.66 12.43
C ASP A 60 -2.25 1.23 12.16
N PHE A 61 -1.47 0.22 12.54
CA PHE A 61 -1.90 -1.18 12.46
C PHE A 61 -2.87 -1.51 13.61
N PRO A 62 -3.86 -2.39 13.38
CA PRO A 62 -3.99 -3.27 12.22
C PRO A 62 -4.82 -2.71 11.07
N PHE A 63 -4.32 -2.83 9.86
CA PHE A 63 -5.09 -2.56 8.64
C PHE A 63 -6.05 -3.70 8.36
N ARG A 64 -7.32 -3.36 8.20
CA ARG A 64 -8.38 -4.36 7.98
C ARG A 64 -8.62 -4.68 6.51
N SER A 65 -8.08 -3.87 5.61
CA SER A 65 -8.31 -4.02 4.17
C SER A 65 -7.19 -3.40 3.36
N ALA A 66 -6.94 -3.96 2.17
CA ALA A 66 -5.96 -3.44 1.22
C ALA A 66 -6.28 -2.01 0.79
N LYS A 67 -7.58 -1.70 0.74
CA LYS A 67 -8.10 -0.36 0.45
C LYS A 67 -7.62 0.68 1.46
N GLU A 68 -7.61 0.32 2.74
CA GLU A 68 -7.26 1.20 3.87
C GLU A 68 -5.76 1.52 3.86
N VAL A 69 -4.93 0.48 3.61
CA VAL A 69 -3.49 0.64 3.36
C VAL A 69 -3.25 1.59 2.19
N ALA A 70 -3.88 1.31 1.06
CA ALA A 70 -3.70 2.10 -0.16
C ALA A 70 -4.16 3.56 0.02
N ASP A 71 -5.24 3.80 0.76
CA ASP A 71 -5.74 5.15 1.02
C ASP A 71 -4.75 5.97 1.86
N VAL A 72 -4.28 5.40 2.98
CA VAL A 72 -3.33 6.07 3.89
C VAL A 72 -1.99 6.34 3.20
N ILE A 73 -1.54 5.40 2.37
CA ILE A 73 -0.32 5.55 1.56
C ILE A 73 -0.44 6.74 0.61
N VAL A 74 -1.56 6.84 -0.12
CA VAL A 74 -1.74 7.93 -1.08
C VAL A 74 -1.92 9.26 -0.36
N GLU A 75 -2.65 9.27 0.77
CA GLU A 75 -2.83 10.45 1.60
C GLU A 75 -1.50 10.96 2.19
N ARG A 76 -0.66 10.06 2.71
CA ARG A 76 0.68 10.42 3.24
C ARG A 76 1.70 10.73 2.15
N ALA A 77 1.54 10.19 0.95
CA ALA A 77 2.36 10.56 -0.21
C ALA A 77 2.02 11.96 -0.77
N GLY A 78 1.00 12.64 -0.22
CA GLY A 78 0.66 14.03 -0.58
C GLY A 78 -0.14 14.17 -1.87
N LEU A 79 -0.93 13.15 -2.22
CA LEU A 79 -1.80 13.08 -3.40
C LEU A 79 -3.27 13.36 -3.09
#